data_AF-A0A2N7PYZ3-F1
#
_entry.id   AF-A0A2N7PYZ3-F1
#
_cell.length_a   1.000
_cell.length_b   1.000
_cell.length_c   1.000
_cell.angle_alpha   90.00
_cell.angle_beta   90.00
_cell.angle_gamma   90.00
#
_symmetry.space_group_name_H-M   'P 1'
#
loop_
_entity.id
_entity.type
_entity.pdbx_description
1 polymer ?
#
loop_
_entity_poly.entity_id
_entity_poly.type
_entity_poly.pdbx_seq_one_letter_code
_entity_poly.pdbx_strand_id
1 'polypeptide(L)'
;MNLKSWSYYIQLRAYDESGNIKEDSALYIVGLPITDDVMKAVEMECYAQNYIPQEFAIAYGKAYAIGTDIDIKNLSDYKLNAYDKETDLYIFNENVNFHEGLEQVFRILLEQSFKDFEPSKVEPVIDVGIPPIETLREVFDKVMVDYLK
;
A
#
# COMPACT_ATOMS: atom_id res chain seq x y z
N MET A 1 17.74 -12.42 12.12
CA MET A 1 17.29 -12.52 10.71
C MET A 1 17.15 -11.08 10.22
N ASN A 2 17.94 -10.64 9.23
CA ASN A 2 17.81 -9.27 8.71
C ASN A 2 16.50 -9.20 7.93
N LEU A 3 15.46 -8.56 8.48
CA LEU A 3 14.28 -8.21 7.70
C LEU A 3 14.64 -7.04 6.79
N LYS A 4 14.45 -7.23 5.49
CA LYS A 4 14.42 -6.12 4.53
C LYS A 4 12.96 -5.77 4.27
N SER A 5 12.70 -4.49 4.07
CA SER A 5 11.37 -3.98 3.76
C SER A 5 11.43 -3.07 2.54
N TRP A 6 10.30 -2.97 1.87
CA TRP A 6 10.05 -1.94 0.87
C TRP A 6 8.90 -1.06 1.34
N SER A 7 9.03 0.25 1.14
CA SER A 7 8.00 1.21 1.56
C SER A 7 7.53 2.00 0.36
N TYR A 8 6.22 2.16 0.27
CA TYR A 8 5.55 2.86 -0.82
C TYR A 8 4.73 4.01 -0.27
N TYR A 9 4.87 5.19 -0.82
CA TYR A 9 4.02 6.32 -0.48
C TYR A 9 2.82 6.35 -1.43
N ILE A 10 1.64 5.98 -0.93
CA ILE A 10 0.41 5.93 -1.71
C ILE A 10 -0.42 7.15 -1.38
N GLN A 11 -0.83 7.90 -2.41
CA GLN A 11 -1.62 9.11 -2.24
C GLN A 11 -2.75 9.14 -3.25
N LEU A 12 -3.93 9.56 -2.81
CA LEU A 12 -5.07 9.88 -3.66
C LEU A 12 -5.32 11.39 -3.67
N ARG A 13 -5.72 11.88 -4.84
CA ARG A 13 -6.22 13.23 -5.03
C ARG A 13 -7.66 13.17 -5.49
N ALA A 14 -8.53 13.80 -4.72
CA ALA A 14 -9.96 13.88 -4.96
C ALA A 14 -10.34 15.33 -5.33
N TYR A 15 -11.21 15.49 -6.31
CA TYR A 15 -11.70 16.78 -6.81
C TYR A 15 -13.21 16.84 -6.70
N ASP A 16 -13.78 17.96 -6.24
CA ASP A 16 -15.22 18.21 -6.32
C ASP A 16 -15.61 18.94 -7.63
N GLU A 17 -16.90 19.17 -7.84
CA GLU A 17 -17.40 19.90 -9.03
C GLU A 17 -16.93 21.37 -9.09
N SER A 18 -16.57 21.95 -7.95
CA SER A 18 -16.08 23.34 -7.85
C SER A 18 -14.57 23.44 -8.08
N GLY A 19 -13.87 22.31 -8.25
CA GLY A 19 -12.43 22.25 -8.41
C GLY A 19 -11.64 22.31 -7.09
N ASN A 20 -12.30 22.18 -5.93
CA ASN A 20 -11.58 22.00 -4.67
C ASN A 20 -10.90 20.64 -4.64
N ILE A 21 -9.75 20.59 -3.98
CA ILE A 21 -8.90 19.41 -3.93
C ILE A 21 -8.81 18.92 -2.49
N LYS A 22 -8.96 17.60 -2.31
CA LYS A 22 -8.62 16.87 -1.08
C LYS A 22 -7.55 15.84 -1.41
N GLU A 23 -6.54 15.73 -0.55
CA GLU A 23 -5.46 14.75 -0.69
C GLU A 23 -5.36 13.92 0.58
N ASP A 24 -5.31 12.60 0.43
CA ASP A 24 -5.14 11.65 1.52
C ASP A 24 -4.00 10.69 1.16
N SER A 25 -3.18 10.32 2.14
CA SER A 25 -2.01 9.47 1.90
C SER A 25 -1.74 8.45 3.01
N ALA A 26 -0.98 7.43 2.63
CA ALA A 26 -0.54 6.37 3.50
C ALA A 26 0.84 5.84 3.06
N LEU A 27 1.67 5.51 4.04
CA LEU A 27 2.89 4.75 3.84
C LEU A 27 2.56 3.25 3.90
N TYR A 28 2.66 2.57 2.77
CA TYR A 28 2.47 1.14 2.66
C TYR A 28 3.81 0.39 2.80
N ILE A 29 3.96 -0.40 3.87
CA ILE A 29 5.19 -1.12 4.19
C ILE A 29 5.01 -2.60 3.86
N VAL A 30 5.97 -3.13 3.10
CA VAL A 30 6.00 -4.51 2.62
C VAL A 30 7.22 -5.19 3.19
N GLY A 31 6.99 -6.24 3.98
CA GLY A 31 8.03 -7.11 4.52
C GLY A 31 8.46 -8.16 3.49
N LEU A 32 9.75 -8.42 3.41
CA LEU A 32 10.31 -9.35 2.43
C LEU A 32 10.74 -10.64 3.12
N PRO A 33 10.09 -11.78 2.82
CA PRO A 33 10.51 -13.06 3.37
C PRO A 33 11.82 -13.48 2.69
N ILE A 34 12.95 -13.31 3.37
CA ILE A 34 14.25 -13.77 2.86
C ILE A 34 14.32 -15.30 3.09
N THR A 35 13.88 -16.06 2.10
CA THR A 35 13.93 -17.53 2.08
C THR A 35 14.94 -18.04 1.06
N ASP A 36 15.37 -19.31 1.15
CA ASP A 36 16.34 -19.88 0.21
C ASP A 36 15.81 -19.89 -1.24
N ASP A 37 14.51 -20.07 -1.45
CA ASP A 37 13.89 -20.04 -2.77
C ASP A 37 13.87 -18.62 -3.36
N VAL A 38 13.67 -17.63 -2.48
CA VAL A 38 13.80 -16.21 -2.80
C VAL A 38 15.23 -15.84 -3.20
N MET A 39 16.23 -16.35 -2.47
CA MET A 39 17.64 -16.09 -2.76
C MET A 39 18.07 -16.74 -4.09
N LYS A 40 17.50 -17.91 -4.44
CA LYS A 40 17.75 -18.62 -5.71
C LYS A 40 17.12 -17.93 -6.92
N ALA A 41 15.90 -17.40 -6.78
CA ALA A 41 15.19 -16.72 -7.88
C ALA A 41 15.89 -15.42 -8.34
N VAL A 42 16.72 -14.84 -7.49
CA VAL A 42 17.35 -13.52 -7.73
C VAL A 42 18.78 -13.65 -8.30
N GLU A 43 19.27 -14.87 -8.61
CA GLU A 43 20.68 -15.13 -9.02
C GLU A 43 21.65 -14.19 -8.28
N MET A 44 21.68 -14.28 -6.95
CA MET A 44 22.36 -13.33 -6.06
C MET A 44 23.90 -13.37 -6.10
N GLU A 45 24.51 -13.46 -7.29
CA GLU A 45 25.91 -13.13 -7.44
C GLU A 45 26.05 -11.59 -7.59
N CYS A 46 26.55 -10.97 -6.52
CA CYS A 46 27.08 -9.61 -6.42
C CYS A 46 26.17 -8.43 -6.01
N TYR A 47 24.85 -8.40 -6.25
CA TYR A 47 24.04 -7.18 -5.96
C TYR A 47 23.23 -7.20 -4.65
N ALA A 48 22.88 -8.38 -4.16
CA ALA A 48 21.84 -8.52 -3.14
C ALA A 48 22.30 -8.33 -1.69
N GLN A 49 23.57 -7.97 -1.47
CA GLN A 49 24.00 -7.47 -0.16
C GLN A 49 23.35 -6.11 0.15
N ASN A 50 23.16 -5.24 -0.84
CA ASN A 50 22.83 -3.82 -0.59
C ASN A 50 21.46 -3.35 -1.10
N TYR A 51 20.82 -4.05 -2.05
CA TYR A 51 19.53 -3.61 -2.63
C TYR A 51 18.63 -4.80 -2.96
N ILE A 52 17.31 -4.62 -2.82
CA ILE A 52 16.31 -5.58 -3.30
C ILE A 52 15.54 -4.91 -4.45
N PRO A 53 15.42 -5.55 -5.62
CA PRO A 53 14.59 -5.02 -6.71
C PRO A 53 13.11 -4.88 -6.32
N GLN A 54 12.44 -3.85 -6.84
CA GLN A 54 11.04 -3.56 -6.53
C GLN A 54 10.10 -4.68 -7.03
N GLU A 55 10.43 -5.31 -8.15
CA GLU A 55 9.72 -6.43 -8.74
C GLU A 55 9.64 -7.61 -7.77
N PHE A 56 10.69 -7.80 -6.97
CA PHE A 56 10.72 -8.82 -5.94
C PHE A 56 9.73 -8.51 -4.80
N ALA A 57 9.66 -7.25 -4.38
CA ALA A 57 8.70 -6.82 -3.35
C ALA A 57 7.25 -7.00 -3.80
N ILE A 58 6.96 -6.84 -5.09
CA ILE A 58 5.62 -7.06 -5.66
C ILE A 58 5.31 -8.57 -5.74
N ALA A 59 6.26 -9.38 -6.19
CA ALA A 59 6.04 -10.80 -6.43
C ALA A 59 5.98 -11.63 -5.14
N TYR A 60 6.83 -11.32 -4.15
CA TYR A 60 7.03 -12.15 -2.97
C TYR A 60 6.80 -11.43 -1.65
N GLY A 61 6.70 -10.10 -1.67
CA GLY A 61 6.50 -9.30 -0.48
C GLY A 61 5.16 -9.58 0.19
N LYS A 62 5.17 -9.45 1.51
CA LYS A 62 3.98 -9.53 2.37
C LYS A 62 3.65 -8.15 2.88
N ALA A 63 2.38 -7.77 2.80
CA ALA A 63 1.89 -6.56 3.43
C ALA A 63 2.22 -6.63 4.93
N TYR A 64 2.96 -5.65 5.42
CA TYR A 64 3.43 -5.62 6.81
C TYR A 64 2.66 -4.58 7.61
N ALA A 65 2.70 -3.32 7.17
CA ALA A 65 2.06 -2.25 7.91
C ALA A 65 1.59 -1.08 7.01
N ILE A 66 0.73 -0.24 7.58
CA ILE A 66 0.29 1.04 7.03
C ILE A 66 0.59 2.14 8.06
N GLY A 67 1.30 3.19 7.66
CA GLY A 67 1.39 4.44 8.41
C GLY A 67 0.47 5.49 7.79
N THR A 68 -0.47 6.05 8.55
CA THR A 68 -1.41 7.07 8.08
C THR A 68 -2.04 7.81 9.26
N ASP A 69 -2.40 9.08 9.07
CA ASP A 69 -3.11 9.89 10.06
C ASP A 69 -4.61 9.53 10.18
N ILE A 70 -5.09 8.60 9.34
CA ILE A 70 -6.48 8.14 9.34
C ILE A 70 -6.73 7.23 10.54
N ASP A 71 -7.76 7.55 11.31
CA ASP A 71 -8.21 6.77 12.47
C ASP A 71 -9.08 5.58 12.03
N ILE A 72 -8.47 4.40 11.88
CA ILE A 72 -9.11 3.18 11.40
C ILE A 72 -9.81 2.46 12.56
N LYS A 73 -11.14 2.46 12.58
CA LYS A 73 -11.93 1.88 13.69
C LYS A 73 -12.05 0.36 13.64
N ASN A 74 -12.36 -0.22 12.49
CA ASN A 74 -12.60 -1.65 12.32
C ASN A 74 -11.44 -2.30 11.56
N LEU A 75 -10.35 -2.63 12.27
CA LEU A 75 -9.12 -3.16 11.67
C LEU A 75 -9.36 -4.40 10.79
N SER A 76 -10.25 -5.29 11.21
CA SER A 76 -10.59 -6.52 10.50
C SER A 76 -11.09 -6.29 9.07
N ASP A 77 -11.76 -5.16 8.81
CA ASP A 77 -12.36 -4.84 7.51
C ASP A 77 -11.30 -4.62 6.42
N TYR A 78 -10.06 -4.33 6.85
CA TYR A 78 -8.90 -4.06 6.01
C TYR A 78 -7.78 -5.08 6.22
N LYS A 79 -8.11 -6.28 6.73
CA LYS A 79 -7.13 -7.34 7.04
C LYS A 79 -6.02 -6.86 8.00
N LEU A 80 -6.30 -5.88 8.86
CA LEU A 80 -5.39 -5.40 9.88
C LEU A 80 -5.63 -6.15 11.19
N ASN A 81 -4.55 -6.50 11.88
CA ASN A 81 -4.55 -7.23 13.14
C ASN A 81 -4.50 -6.29 14.34
N ALA A 82 -3.65 -5.26 14.27
CA ALA A 82 -3.33 -4.41 15.41
C ALA A 82 -2.93 -3.00 14.96
N TYR A 83 -2.97 -2.07 15.91
CA TYR A 83 -2.33 -0.77 15.80
C TYR A 83 -1.24 -0.68 16.86
N ASP A 84 0.00 -0.48 16.42
CA ASP A 84 1.16 -0.30 17.27
C ASP A 84 1.38 1.20 17.54
N LYS A 85 1.16 1.59 18.81
CA LYS A 85 1.27 2.98 19.26
C LYS A 85 2.70 3.49 19.35
N GLU A 86 3.68 2.59 19.48
CA GLU A 86 5.09 3.01 19.60
C GLU A 86 5.64 3.45 18.24
N THR A 87 5.19 2.79 17.18
CA THR A 87 5.62 3.07 15.81
C THR A 87 4.60 3.84 14.98
N ASP A 88 3.39 4.02 15.49
CA ASP A 88 2.25 4.64 14.81
C ASP A 88 1.87 3.92 13.50
N LEU A 89 1.80 2.59 13.59
CA LEU A 89 1.57 1.71 12.44
C LEU A 89 0.38 0.78 12.66
N TYR A 90 -0.46 0.67 11.63
CA TYR A 90 -1.44 -0.40 11.53
C TYR A 90 -0.79 -1.65 10.92
N ILE A 91 -0.86 -2.77 11.63
CA ILE A 91 -0.19 -4.02 11.26
C ILE A 91 -1.16 -4.93 10.53
N PHE A 92 -0.77 -5.44 9.36
CA PHE A 92 -1.56 -6.42 8.61
C PHE A 92 -1.57 -7.79 9.31
N ASN A 93 -2.59 -8.58 9.01
CA ASN A 93 -2.60 -10.02 9.27
C ASN A 93 -1.42 -10.69 8.54
N GLU A 94 -0.93 -11.79 9.11
CA GLU A 94 0.13 -12.57 8.46
C GLU A 94 -0.31 -13.07 7.06
N ASN A 95 0.67 -13.21 6.17
CA ASN A 95 0.54 -13.77 4.83
C ASN A 95 -0.28 -12.96 3.80
N VAL A 96 -0.85 -11.81 4.17
CA VAL A 96 -1.45 -10.86 3.22
C VAL A 96 -0.40 -10.50 2.17
N ASN A 97 -0.69 -10.78 0.90
CA ASN A 97 0.28 -10.52 -0.17
C ASN A 97 0.32 -9.03 -0.56
N PHE A 98 1.32 -8.67 -1.35
CA PHE A 98 1.52 -7.30 -1.83
C PHE A 98 0.25 -6.65 -2.39
N HIS A 99 -0.44 -7.31 -3.31
CA HIS A 99 -1.61 -6.74 -4.01
C HIS A 99 -2.79 -6.61 -3.06
N GLU A 100 -3.05 -7.64 -2.24
CA GLU A 100 -4.12 -7.60 -1.25
C GLU A 100 -3.95 -6.45 -0.25
N GLY A 101 -2.73 -6.20 0.21
CA GLY A 101 -2.43 -5.09 1.12
C GLY A 101 -2.62 -3.74 0.44
N LEU A 102 -2.14 -3.59 -0.80
CA LEU A 102 -2.32 -2.36 -1.58
C LEU A 102 -3.80 -2.06 -1.85
N GLU A 103 -4.62 -3.09 -2.11
CA GLU A 103 -6.07 -2.94 -2.21
C GLU A 103 -6.67 -2.34 -0.94
N GLN A 104 -6.23 -2.81 0.24
CA GLN A 104 -6.74 -2.28 1.51
C GLN A 104 -6.30 -0.84 1.75
N VAL A 105 -5.05 -0.50 1.41
CA VAL A 105 -4.57 0.88 1.47
C VAL A 105 -5.46 1.80 0.62
N PHE A 106 -5.77 1.40 -0.62
CA PHE A 106 -6.66 2.20 -1.46
C PHE A 106 -8.08 2.28 -0.91
N ARG A 107 -8.63 1.20 -0.35
CA ARG A 107 -9.95 1.25 0.29
C ARG A 107 -9.99 2.27 1.44
N ILE A 108 -8.98 2.25 2.32
CA ILE A 108 -8.87 3.21 3.44
C ILE A 108 -8.82 4.64 2.91
N LEU A 109 -7.97 4.90 1.90
CA LEU A 109 -7.83 6.24 1.32
C LEU A 109 -9.10 6.70 0.60
N LEU A 110 -9.79 5.82 -0.13
CA LEU A 110 -11.05 6.14 -0.79
C LEU A 110 -12.15 6.47 0.21
N GLU A 111 -12.32 5.65 1.26
CA GLU A 111 -13.30 5.93 2.31
C GLU A 111 -13.05 7.29 2.97
N GLN A 112 -11.77 7.60 3.24
CA GLN A 112 -11.40 8.91 3.75
C GLN A 112 -11.66 10.03 2.73
N SER A 113 -11.35 9.84 1.46
CA SER A 113 -11.56 10.85 0.42
C SER A 113 -13.04 11.16 0.17
N PHE A 114 -13.95 10.20 0.40
CA PHE A 114 -15.41 10.40 0.34
C PHE A 114 -16.02 10.82 1.69
N LYS A 115 -15.23 10.83 2.77
CA LYS A 115 -15.69 11.31 4.07
C LYS A 115 -15.79 12.83 4.07
N ASP A 116 -16.99 13.34 4.31
CA ASP A 116 -17.32 14.77 4.37
C ASP A 116 -16.91 15.54 3.09
N PHE A 117 -16.78 14.84 1.97
CA PHE A 117 -16.39 15.37 0.67
C PHE A 117 -17.09 14.57 -0.42
N GLU A 118 -17.66 15.24 -1.43
CA GLU A 118 -18.36 14.59 -2.56
C GLU A 118 -17.49 14.72 -3.82
N PRO A 119 -16.54 13.80 -4.03
CA PRO A 119 -15.64 13.91 -5.17
C PRO A 119 -16.35 13.56 -6.48
N SER A 120 -16.17 14.42 -7.48
CA SER A 120 -16.52 14.18 -8.88
C SER A 120 -15.46 13.33 -9.60
N LYS A 121 -14.22 13.35 -9.10
CA LYS A 121 -13.09 12.57 -9.63
C LYS A 121 -12.12 12.23 -8.51
N VAL A 122 -11.58 11.01 -8.51
CA VAL A 122 -10.46 10.59 -7.66
C VAL A 122 -9.39 9.93 -8.51
N GLU A 123 -8.12 10.23 -8.26
CA GLU A 123 -6.99 9.61 -8.97
C GLU A 123 -5.79 9.37 -8.04
N PRO A 124 -4.99 8.32 -8.28
CA PRO A 124 -3.73 8.15 -7.56
C PRO A 124 -2.71 9.18 -8.05
N VAL A 125 -1.95 9.76 -7.11
CA VAL A 125 -0.83 10.63 -7.43
C VAL A 125 0.35 9.79 -7.89
N ILE A 126 0.91 10.14 -9.04
CA ILE A 126 2.07 9.46 -9.63
C ILE A 126 3.34 10.27 -9.30
N ASP A 127 4.12 9.78 -8.34
CA ASP A 127 5.35 10.44 -7.85
C ASP A 127 6.45 9.40 -7.55
N VAL A 128 7.58 9.83 -6.98
CA VAL A 128 8.65 8.93 -6.52
C VAL A 128 8.21 8.10 -5.30
N GLY A 129 8.66 6.85 -5.24
CA GLY A 129 8.35 5.96 -4.12
C GLY A 129 7.01 5.24 -4.22
N ILE A 130 6.38 5.20 -5.39
CA ILE A 130 5.19 4.38 -5.67
C ILE A 130 5.57 2.99 -6.21
N PRO A 131 4.65 2.00 -6.16
CA PRO A 131 4.69 0.80 -6.98
C PRO A 131 4.80 1.16 -8.48
N PRO A 132 5.22 0.24 -9.37
CA PRO A 132 5.22 0.51 -10.80
C PRO A 132 3.84 0.98 -11.23
N ILE A 133 3.80 1.99 -12.11
CA ILE A 133 2.56 2.71 -12.47
C ILE A 133 1.46 1.73 -12.94
N GLU A 134 1.84 0.70 -13.69
CA GLU A 134 0.93 -0.35 -14.16
C GLU A 134 0.28 -1.09 -12.99
N THR A 135 1.07 -1.56 -12.03
CA THR A 135 0.58 -2.22 -10.81
C THR A 135 -0.28 -1.29 -9.97
N LEU A 136 0.14 -0.04 -9.77
CA LEU A 136 -0.62 0.95 -9.01
C LEU A 136 -2.00 1.20 -9.62
N ARG A 137 -2.04 1.44 -10.95
CA ARG A 137 -3.29 1.70 -11.68
C ARG A 137 -4.19 0.47 -11.73
N GLU A 138 -3.64 -0.70 -12.00
CA GLU A 138 -4.42 -1.95 -12.01
C GLU A 138 -5.17 -2.15 -10.70
N VAL A 139 -4.47 -2.01 -9.57
CA VAL A 139 -5.08 -2.18 -8.25
C VAL A 139 -6.05 -1.04 -7.93
N PHE A 140 -5.68 0.21 -8.22
CA PHE A 140 -6.57 1.35 -8.00
C PHE A 140 -7.88 1.22 -8.78
N ASP A 141 -7.81 0.96 -10.09
CA ASP A 141 -8.98 0.87 -10.97
C ASP A 141 -9.91 -0.25 -10.51
N LYS A 142 -9.35 -1.41 -10.11
CA LYS A 142 -10.12 -2.51 -9.53
C LYS A 142 -10.87 -2.07 -8.26
N VAL A 143 -10.17 -1.46 -7.30
CA VAL A 143 -10.77 -1.04 -6.03
C VAL A 143 -11.81 0.06 -6.25
N MET A 144 -11.54 1.03 -7.12
CA MET A 144 -12.47 2.12 -7.43
C MET A 144 -13.77 1.59 -8.03
N VAL A 145 -13.68 0.61 -8.94
CA VAL A 145 -14.87 -0.05 -9.52
C VAL A 145 -15.67 -0.78 -8.47
N ASP A 146 -15.02 -1.46 -7.52
CA ASP A 146 -15.72 -2.19 -6.46
C ASP A 146 -16.29 -1.25 -5.39
N TYR A 147 -15.66 -0.09 -5.15
CA TYR A 147 -16.11 0.91 -4.19
C TYR A 147 -17.37 1.66 -4.63
N LEU A 148 -17.57 1.85 -5.94
CA LEU A 148 -18.73 2.56 -6.50
C LEU A 148 -19.96 1.66 -6.76
N LYS A 149 -19.86 0.36 -6.51
CA LYS A 149 -20.98 -0.59 -6.67
C LYS A 149 -21.82 -0.65 -5.41
#